data_AF-Q19DM1-F1
#
_entry.id   AF-Q19DM1-F1
#
_cell.length_a   1.000
_cell.length_b   1.000
_cell.length_c   1.000
_cell.angle_alpha   90.00
_cell.angle_beta   90.00
_cell.angle_gamma   90.00
#
_symmetry.space_group_name_H-M   'P 1'
#
loop_
_entity.id
_entity.type
_entity.pdbx_description
1 polymer ?
#
loop_
_entity_poly.entity_id
_entity_poly.type
_entity_poly.pdbx_seq_one_letter_code
_entity_poly.pdbx_strand_id
1 'polypeptide(L)'
;LKNMDLRGSTNLKELPDLTNATNLEDLNLNSCESLVEIPSSFSHLHKLKNLWMSYCINLQVIPAHMNLVSLERVTLTGCSRLRNIPVISTHISYLDISKTTELEYVSASIALWCRLGSLDMSYNENFMGLTHLPMSLTQLILRNSDIERIPDCIKALHRLFSLDLSGCRRLASLPELPGSL
;
A
#
# COMPACT_ATOMS: atom_id res chain seq x y z
N LEU A 1 -4.28 -25.42 3.01
CA LEU A 1 -3.28 -24.51 3.61
C LEU A 1 -3.97 -23.19 3.95
N LYS A 2 -3.73 -22.62 5.14
CA LYS A 2 -4.28 -21.31 5.55
C LYS A 2 -3.23 -20.21 5.62
N ASN A 3 -2.02 -20.54 6.02
CA ASN A 3 -0.92 -19.59 6.15
C ASN A 3 0.27 -20.11 5.34
N MET A 4 0.98 -19.20 4.67
CA MET A 4 2.23 -19.49 3.98
C MET A 4 3.24 -18.42 4.34
N ASP A 5 4.34 -18.82 4.99
CA ASP A 5 5.45 -17.92 5.34
C ASP A 5 6.66 -18.26 4.48
N LEU A 6 7.03 -17.32 3.60
CA LEU A 6 8.22 -17.36 2.75
C LEU A 6 9.22 -16.26 3.13
N ARG A 7 9.01 -15.58 4.27
CA ARG A 7 9.82 -14.45 4.69
C ARG A 7 11.32 -14.79 4.70
N GLY A 8 12.12 -13.87 4.19
CA GLY A 8 13.58 -13.99 4.17
C GLY A 8 14.08 -15.00 3.12
N SER A 9 13.21 -15.49 2.23
CA SER A 9 13.62 -16.26 1.06
C SER A 9 14.27 -15.33 0.03
N THR A 10 15.43 -14.77 0.36
CA THR A 10 16.10 -13.69 -0.40
C THR A 10 16.43 -14.09 -1.84
N ASN A 11 16.57 -15.38 -2.13
CA ASN A 11 16.82 -15.94 -3.47
C ASN A 11 15.55 -16.33 -4.24
N LEU A 12 14.36 -16.17 -3.65
CA LEU A 12 13.09 -16.52 -4.30
C LEU A 12 12.81 -15.53 -5.43
N LYS A 13 12.94 -15.99 -6.68
CA LYS A 13 12.70 -15.18 -7.87
C LYS A 13 11.24 -15.20 -8.32
N GLU A 14 10.60 -16.34 -8.14
CA GLU A 14 9.23 -16.61 -8.57
C GLU A 14 8.48 -17.35 -7.47
N LEU A 15 7.18 -17.10 -7.37
CA LEU A 15 6.31 -17.77 -6.43
C LEU A 15 5.82 -19.11 -7.01
N PRO A 16 5.56 -20.13 -6.17
CA PRO A 16 4.92 -21.35 -6.63
C PRO A 16 3.50 -21.04 -7.14
N ASP A 17 2.96 -21.92 -7.98
CA ASP A 17 1.55 -21.82 -8.38
C ASP A 17 0.63 -22.01 -7.16
N LEU A 18 -0.11 -20.95 -6.83
CA LEU A 18 -1.05 -20.91 -5.69
C LEU A 18 -2.50 -21.11 -6.11
N THR A 19 -2.79 -21.50 -7.35
CA THR A 19 -4.17 -21.66 -7.86
C THR A 19 -5.01 -22.60 -6.97
N ASN A 20 -4.40 -23.66 -6.42
CA ASN A 20 -5.08 -24.62 -5.53
C ASN A 20 -5.08 -24.21 -4.04
N ALA A 21 -4.43 -23.11 -3.67
CA ALA A 21 -4.38 -22.61 -2.30
C ALA A 21 -5.61 -21.75 -1.93
N THR A 22 -6.80 -22.19 -2.32
CA THR A 22 -8.08 -21.44 -2.17
C THR A 22 -8.50 -21.15 -0.72
N ASN A 23 -7.84 -21.79 0.24
CA ASN A 23 -8.05 -21.57 1.68
C ASN A 23 -6.98 -20.67 2.32
N LEU A 24 -6.05 -20.12 1.55
CA LEU A 24 -4.99 -19.24 2.06
C LEU A 24 -5.61 -17.93 2.56
N GLU A 25 -5.30 -17.57 3.80
CA GLU A 25 -5.75 -16.38 4.51
C GLU A 25 -4.58 -15.42 4.82
N ASP A 26 -3.36 -15.95 4.97
CA ASP A 26 -2.16 -15.15 5.24
C ASP A 26 -0.98 -15.60 4.36
N LEU A 27 -0.37 -14.64 3.66
CA LEU A 27 0.82 -14.86 2.85
C LEU A 27 1.90 -13.85 3.23
N ASN A 28 3.01 -14.36 3.76
CA ASN A 28 4.16 -13.55 4.16
C ASN A 28 5.33 -13.74 3.18
N LEU A 29 5.65 -12.68 2.44
CA LEU A 29 6.74 -12.57 1.47
C LEU A 29 7.79 -11.55 1.92
N ASN A 30 7.75 -11.09 3.18
CA ASN A 30 8.68 -10.07 3.65
C ASN A 30 10.14 -10.47 3.38
N SER A 31 10.97 -9.55 2.89
CA SER A 31 12.38 -9.79 2.58
C SER A 31 12.63 -10.90 1.53
N CYS A 32 11.67 -11.15 0.64
CA CYS A 32 11.92 -11.90 -0.60
C CYS A 32 12.63 -11.00 -1.62
N GLU A 33 13.90 -10.69 -1.35
CA GLU A 33 14.64 -9.64 -2.06
C GLU A 33 14.78 -9.89 -3.56
N SER A 34 14.87 -11.13 -4.03
CA SER A 34 14.96 -11.47 -5.46
C SER A 34 13.62 -11.50 -6.20
N LEU A 35 12.48 -11.34 -5.50
CA LEU A 35 11.16 -11.40 -6.10
C LEU A 35 10.92 -10.13 -6.93
N VAL A 36 10.61 -10.30 -8.21
CA VAL A 36 10.43 -9.18 -9.16
C VAL A 36 8.97 -8.87 -9.42
N GLU A 37 8.11 -9.89 -9.40
CA GLU A 37 6.68 -9.74 -9.69
C GLU A 37 5.80 -10.65 -8.83
N ILE A 38 4.58 -10.19 -8.58
CA ILE A 38 3.50 -11.05 -8.07
C ILE A 38 2.77 -11.70 -9.25
N PRO A 39 2.54 -13.02 -9.26
CA PRO A 39 1.85 -13.68 -10.35
C PRO A 39 0.34 -13.37 -10.33
N SER A 40 -0.27 -13.24 -11.51
CA SER A 40 -1.71 -12.99 -11.67
C SER A 40 -2.60 -14.14 -11.16
N SER A 41 -2.01 -15.33 -10.93
CA SER A 41 -2.68 -16.49 -10.32
C SER A 41 -3.22 -16.20 -8.92
N PHE A 42 -2.71 -15.15 -8.25
CA PHE A 42 -3.24 -14.67 -6.97
C PHE A 42 -4.72 -14.31 -7.03
N SER A 43 -5.26 -14.00 -8.21
CA SER A 43 -6.70 -13.72 -8.40
C SER A 43 -7.65 -14.80 -7.86
N HIS A 44 -7.19 -16.05 -7.66
CA HIS A 44 -7.97 -17.14 -7.05
C HIS A 44 -7.95 -17.17 -5.52
N LEU A 45 -7.11 -16.34 -4.88
CA LEU A 45 -6.92 -16.31 -3.43
C LEU A 45 -8.00 -15.49 -2.74
N HIS A 46 -9.27 -15.83 -2.97
CA HIS A 46 -10.42 -15.06 -2.49
C HIS A 46 -10.54 -14.98 -0.97
N LYS A 47 -9.85 -15.85 -0.21
CA LYS A 47 -9.82 -15.85 1.25
C LYS A 47 -8.59 -15.13 1.83
N LEU A 48 -7.66 -14.66 1.00
CA LEU A 48 -6.45 -13.98 1.46
C LEU A 48 -6.82 -12.67 2.13
N LYS A 49 -6.46 -12.52 3.40
CA LYS A 49 -6.73 -11.36 4.26
C LYS A 49 -5.52 -10.49 4.45
N ASN A 50 -4.36 -11.10 4.64
CA ASN A 50 -3.10 -10.39 4.86
C ASN A 50 -2.07 -10.78 3.80
N LEU A 51 -1.46 -9.78 3.18
CA LEU A 51 -0.35 -9.93 2.24
C LEU A 51 0.83 -9.07 2.70
N TRP A 52 1.90 -9.72 3.14
CA TRP A 52 3.08 -9.04 3.66
C TRP A 52 4.20 -9.08 2.63
N MET A 53 4.67 -7.92 2.13
CA MET A 53 5.70 -7.84 1.09
C MET A 53 6.75 -6.76 1.42
N SER A 54 6.95 -6.47 2.70
CA SER A 54 7.94 -5.49 3.13
C SER A 54 9.35 -5.94 2.76
N TYR A 55 10.19 -5.02 2.30
CA TYR A 55 11.59 -5.23 1.93
C TYR A 55 11.78 -6.22 0.76
N CYS A 56 10.79 -6.37 -0.12
CA CYS A 56 10.96 -6.97 -1.44
C CYS A 56 11.61 -5.95 -2.39
N ILE A 57 12.90 -5.68 -2.20
CA ILE A 57 13.60 -4.54 -2.82
C ILE A 57 13.61 -4.56 -4.37
N ASN A 58 13.49 -5.74 -4.98
CA ASN A 58 13.44 -5.88 -6.44
C ASN A 58 12.02 -5.99 -7.02
N LEU A 59 10.98 -5.94 -6.16
CA LEU A 59 9.59 -6.03 -6.59
C LEU A 59 9.22 -4.79 -7.41
N GLN A 60 8.82 -5.02 -8.65
CA GLN A 60 8.51 -3.98 -9.64
C GLN A 60 7.05 -4.05 -10.08
N VAL A 61 6.47 -5.25 -10.14
CA VAL A 61 5.16 -5.48 -10.72
C VAL A 61 4.23 -6.17 -9.74
N ILE A 62 3.09 -5.55 -9.51
CA ILE A 62 1.94 -6.16 -8.86
C ILE A 62 0.80 -6.14 -9.90
N PRO A 63 0.11 -7.27 -10.17
CA PRO A 63 -1.00 -7.28 -11.12
C PRO A 63 -2.17 -6.44 -10.63
N ALA A 64 -2.78 -5.67 -11.53
CA ALA A 64 -4.04 -4.99 -11.26
C ALA A 64 -5.22 -5.97 -11.35
N HIS A 65 -6.37 -5.57 -10.77
CA HIS A 65 -7.65 -6.27 -10.93
C HIS A 65 -7.68 -7.72 -10.44
N MET A 66 -6.82 -8.08 -9.48
CA MET A 66 -6.85 -9.41 -8.85
C MET A 66 -8.16 -9.69 -8.09
N ASN A 67 -8.91 -8.64 -7.74
CA ASN A 67 -10.21 -8.72 -7.07
C ASN A 67 -10.18 -9.60 -5.81
N LEU A 68 -9.16 -9.40 -4.96
CA LEU A 68 -9.00 -10.14 -3.71
C LEU A 68 -10.03 -9.65 -2.68
N VAL A 69 -11.25 -10.18 -2.76
CA VAL A 69 -12.43 -9.69 -2.01
C VAL A 69 -12.28 -9.75 -0.48
N SER A 70 -11.39 -10.59 0.06
CA SER A 70 -11.12 -10.67 1.49
C SER A 70 -9.87 -9.92 1.93
N LEU A 71 -9.13 -9.29 1.00
CA LEU A 71 -7.83 -8.70 1.31
C LEU A 71 -8.01 -7.40 2.10
N GLU A 72 -7.59 -7.44 3.37
CA GLU A 72 -7.77 -6.36 4.34
C GLU A 72 -6.48 -5.60 4.62
N ARG A 73 -5.32 -6.27 4.60
CA ARG A 73 -4.03 -5.70 4.99
C ARG A 73 -2.94 -6.00 3.97
N VAL A 74 -2.22 -4.95 3.57
CA VAL A 74 -1.08 -5.05 2.64
C VAL A 74 0.08 -4.21 3.16
N THR A 75 1.28 -4.80 3.18
CA THR A 75 2.52 -4.05 3.46
C THR A 75 3.48 -4.17 2.28
N LEU A 76 4.05 -3.03 1.89
CA LEU A 76 4.99 -2.84 0.79
C LEU A 76 6.18 -1.97 1.26
N THR A 77 6.37 -1.86 2.58
CA THR A 77 7.42 -1.04 3.19
C THR A 77 8.78 -1.38 2.61
N GLY A 78 9.52 -0.43 2.05
CA GLY A 78 10.87 -0.68 1.53
C GLY A 78 10.92 -1.40 0.18
N CYS A 79 9.81 -1.50 -0.56
CA CYS A 79 9.80 -1.98 -1.95
C CYS A 79 10.37 -0.92 -2.90
N SER A 80 11.67 -0.66 -2.83
CA SER A 80 12.33 0.50 -3.45
C SER A 80 12.14 0.63 -4.96
N ARG A 81 11.94 -0.48 -5.69
CA ARG A 81 11.75 -0.49 -7.17
C ARG A 81 10.28 -0.46 -7.62
N LEU A 82 9.34 -0.38 -6.69
CA LEU A 82 7.93 -0.34 -7.03
C LEU A 82 7.53 1.08 -7.45
N ARG A 83 7.17 1.24 -8.73
CA ARG A 83 6.85 2.55 -9.33
C ARG A 83 5.39 2.95 -9.24
N ASN A 84 4.50 1.99 -9.10
CA ASN A 84 3.06 2.21 -9.09
C ASN A 84 2.38 1.23 -8.14
N ILE A 85 1.34 1.69 -7.45
CA ILE A 85 0.45 0.83 -6.66
C ILE A 85 -0.82 0.55 -7.49
N PRO A 86 -1.03 -0.69 -7.97
CA PRO A 86 -2.23 -1.02 -8.73
C PRO A 86 -3.44 -1.25 -7.82
N VAL A 87 -4.64 -1.22 -8.40
CA VAL A 87 -5.86 -1.64 -7.70
C VAL A 87 -5.88 -3.16 -7.58
N ILE A 88 -5.37 -3.69 -6.46
CA ILE A 88 -5.37 -5.14 -6.17
C ILE A 88 -6.67 -5.60 -5.51
N SER A 89 -7.31 -4.75 -4.71
CA SER A 89 -8.59 -4.99 -4.06
C SER A 89 -9.22 -3.67 -3.62
N THR A 90 -10.56 -3.63 -3.60
CA THR A 90 -11.34 -2.53 -3.02
C THR A 90 -11.61 -2.72 -1.52
N HIS A 91 -11.20 -3.86 -0.95
CA HIS A 91 -11.49 -4.24 0.44
C HIS A 91 -10.37 -3.92 1.44
N ILE A 92 -9.24 -3.40 0.94
CA ILE A 92 -8.09 -3.05 1.77
C ILE A 92 -8.51 -2.01 2.81
N SER A 93 -8.20 -2.28 4.07
CA SER A 93 -8.43 -1.41 5.21
C SER A 93 -7.14 -0.78 5.74
N TYR A 94 -6.00 -1.43 5.51
CA TYR A 94 -4.66 -1.00 5.89
C TYR A 94 -3.67 -1.18 4.74
N LEU A 95 -2.99 -0.11 4.38
CA LEU A 95 -1.89 -0.11 3.42
C LEU A 95 -0.68 0.62 4.00
N ASP A 96 0.47 -0.05 3.99
CA ASP A 96 1.77 0.57 4.23
C ASP A 96 2.62 0.50 2.96
N ILE A 97 2.96 1.66 2.41
CA ILE A 97 3.87 1.85 1.27
C ILE A 97 5.02 2.80 1.64
N SER A 98 5.41 2.82 2.92
CA SER A 98 6.53 3.62 3.40
C SER A 98 7.86 3.16 2.80
N LYS A 99 8.85 4.06 2.66
CA LYS A 99 10.18 3.75 2.11
C LYS A 99 10.15 3.15 0.68
N THR A 100 9.16 3.52 -0.13
CA THR A 100 9.02 3.12 -1.54
C THR A 100 9.61 4.22 -2.43
N THR A 101 10.93 4.20 -2.62
CA THR A 101 11.71 5.34 -3.15
C THR A 101 11.47 5.69 -4.63
N GLU A 102 11.10 4.73 -5.48
CA GLU A 102 10.76 4.98 -6.89
C GLU A 102 9.26 5.30 -7.10
N LEU A 103 8.47 5.42 -6.02
CA LEU A 103 7.06 5.79 -6.12
C LEU A 103 6.92 7.32 -6.27
N GLU A 104 6.80 7.78 -7.51
CA GLU A 104 6.65 9.21 -7.81
C GLU A 104 5.25 9.74 -7.51
N TYR A 105 4.22 8.93 -7.78
CA TYR A 105 2.81 9.25 -7.57
C TYR A 105 2.00 8.02 -7.16
N VAL A 106 0.92 8.25 -6.43
CA VAL A 106 -0.13 7.25 -6.23
C VAL A 106 -1.25 7.54 -7.25
N SER A 107 -1.65 6.51 -8.00
CA SER A 107 -2.73 6.64 -9.00
C SER A 107 -4.01 7.18 -8.36
N ALA A 108 -4.79 7.98 -9.11
CA ALA A 108 -6.12 8.43 -8.71
C ALA A 108 -7.05 7.26 -8.33
N SER A 109 -6.73 6.05 -8.77
CA SER A 109 -7.43 4.82 -8.39
C SER A 109 -7.39 4.50 -6.90
N ILE A 110 -6.50 5.10 -6.08
CA ILE A 110 -6.56 4.92 -4.61
C ILE A 110 -7.86 5.46 -4.01
N ALA A 111 -8.51 6.41 -4.70
CA ALA A 111 -9.84 6.90 -4.32
C ALA A 111 -10.93 5.81 -4.39
N LEU A 112 -10.70 4.72 -5.14
CA LEU A 112 -11.63 3.59 -5.24
C LEU A 112 -11.59 2.67 -4.02
N TRP A 113 -10.66 2.88 -3.08
CA TRP A 113 -10.51 2.01 -1.92
C TRP A 113 -11.45 2.47 -0.80
N CYS A 114 -12.73 2.21 -0.99
CA CYS A 114 -13.81 2.65 -0.09
C CYS A 114 -13.74 2.09 1.34
N ARG A 115 -12.83 1.15 1.61
CA ARG A 115 -12.58 0.59 2.94
C ARG A 115 -11.26 1.04 3.56
N LEU A 116 -10.39 1.74 2.83
CA LEU A 116 -9.07 2.11 3.31
C LEU A 116 -9.22 3.07 4.48
N GLY A 117 -8.88 2.61 5.68
CA GLY A 117 -8.91 3.41 6.90
C GLY A 117 -7.53 3.97 7.23
N SER A 118 -6.48 3.15 7.10
CA SER A 118 -5.12 3.55 7.45
C SER A 118 -4.21 3.45 6.22
N LEU A 119 -3.52 4.55 5.95
CA LEU A 119 -2.55 4.68 4.88
C LEU A 119 -1.24 5.27 5.42
N ASP A 120 -0.16 4.49 5.33
CA ASP A 120 1.20 4.92 5.66
C ASP A 120 2.04 5.07 4.39
N MET A 121 2.57 6.27 4.19
CA MET A 121 3.43 6.66 3.07
C MET A 121 4.68 7.39 3.58
N SER A 122 5.13 7.06 4.79
CA SER A 122 6.28 7.69 5.44
C SER A 122 7.59 7.39 4.70
N TYR A 123 8.59 8.27 4.85
CA TYR A 123 9.94 8.11 4.29
C TYR A 123 9.97 7.93 2.76
N ASN A 124 9.04 8.56 2.05
CA ASN A 124 9.02 8.58 0.60
C ASN A 124 9.65 9.91 0.11
N GLU A 125 10.94 9.85 -0.25
CA GLU A 125 11.79 11.02 -0.55
C GLU A 125 11.56 11.62 -1.96
N ASN A 126 11.00 10.87 -2.91
CA ASN A 126 10.72 11.35 -4.28
C ASN A 126 9.22 11.59 -4.54
N PHE A 127 8.41 11.59 -3.49
CA PHE A 127 6.96 11.62 -3.64
C PHE A 127 6.47 13.05 -3.95
N MET A 128 6.11 13.31 -5.20
CA MET A 128 5.81 14.66 -5.70
C MET A 128 4.38 15.13 -5.38
N GLY A 129 3.48 14.24 -4.92
CA GLY A 129 2.22 14.67 -4.31
C GLY A 129 1.07 13.67 -4.37
N LEU A 130 0.09 13.91 -3.50
CA LEU A 130 -1.21 13.26 -3.50
C LEU A 130 -2.18 14.07 -4.36
N THR A 131 -2.81 13.45 -5.35
CA THR A 131 -3.90 14.10 -6.11
C THR A 131 -5.27 13.81 -5.50
N HIS A 132 -5.45 12.61 -4.93
CA HIS A 132 -6.72 12.14 -4.38
C HIS A 132 -6.47 11.30 -3.12
N LEU A 133 -7.45 11.29 -2.22
CA LEU A 133 -7.45 10.50 -1.00
C LEU A 133 -8.79 9.75 -0.88
N PRO A 134 -8.80 8.47 -0.44
CA PRO A 134 -10.05 7.75 -0.23
C PRO A 134 -10.86 8.36 0.91
N MET A 135 -12.15 8.60 0.67
CA MET A 135 -13.10 9.21 1.61
C MET A 135 -13.28 8.41 2.90
N SER A 136 -12.86 7.14 2.92
CA SER A 136 -12.93 6.26 4.08
C SER A 136 -11.80 6.43 5.07
N LEU A 137 -10.75 7.20 4.73
CA LEU A 137 -9.55 7.32 5.55
C LEU A 137 -9.88 7.83 6.95
N THR A 138 -9.26 7.16 7.92
CA THR A 138 -9.28 7.50 9.34
C THR A 138 -7.92 7.92 9.84
N GLN A 139 -6.84 7.41 9.22
CA GLN A 139 -5.46 7.71 9.55
C GLN A 139 -4.62 7.90 8.28
N LEU A 140 -3.90 9.02 8.20
CA LEU A 140 -2.94 9.32 7.14
C LEU A 140 -1.58 9.63 7.76
N ILE A 141 -0.57 8.84 7.41
CA ILE A 141 0.79 8.98 7.94
C ILE A 141 1.75 9.27 6.78
N LEU A 142 2.41 10.42 6.85
CA LEU A 142 3.31 10.95 5.82
C LEU A 142 4.67 11.33 6.42
N ARG A 143 5.04 10.72 7.55
CA ARG A 143 6.21 11.10 8.33
C ARG A 143 7.48 11.07 7.48
N ASN A 144 8.32 12.09 7.59
CA ASN A 144 9.59 12.21 6.87
C ASN A 144 9.46 12.05 5.33
N SER A 145 8.34 12.51 4.76
CA SER A 145 8.14 12.51 3.31
C SER A 145 8.36 13.89 2.70
N ASP A 146 8.74 13.93 1.43
CA ASP A 146 9.11 15.14 0.69
C ASP A 146 7.90 15.93 0.14
N ILE A 147 6.72 15.69 0.70
CA ILE A 147 5.46 16.25 0.25
C ILE A 147 5.43 17.77 0.40
N GLU A 148 5.14 18.48 -0.70
CA GLU A 148 5.07 19.94 -0.70
C GLU A 148 3.69 20.48 -0.27
N ARG A 149 2.62 19.75 -0.59
CA ARG A 149 1.24 20.13 -0.36
C ARG A 149 0.33 18.93 -0.14
N ILE A 150 -0.64 19.09 0.73
CA ILE A 150 -1.74 18.16 0.95
C ILE A 150 -2.91 18.58 0.06
N PRO A 151 -3.62 17.65 -0.62
CA PRO A 151 -4.73 18.01 -1.50
C PRO A 151 -5.93 18.57 -0.72
N ASP A 152 -6.60 19.56 -1.31
CA ASP A 152 -7.78 20.22 -0.71
C ASP A 152 -8.94 19.26 -0.40
N CYS A 153 -8.98 18.09 -1.03
CA CYS A 153 -9.97 17.06 -0.74
C CYS A 153 -9.87 16.52 0.70
N ILE A 154 -8.76 16.76 1.42
CA ILE A 154 -8.61 16.36 2.82
C ILE A 154 -9.72 16.91 3.71
N LYS A 155 -10.25 18.12 3.44
CA LYS A 155 -11.35 18.73 4.21
C LYS A 155 -12.65 17.91 4.17
N ALA A 156 -12.82 17.09 3.14
CA ALA A 156 -13.98 16.24 2.96
C ALA A 156 -13.82 14.87 3.66
N LEU A 157 -12.65 14.57 4.23
CA LEU A 157 -12.39 13.32 4.94
C LEU A 157 -12.94 13.37 6.37
N HIS A 158 -14.26 13.36 6.52
CA HIS A 158 -14.97 13.48 7.80
C HIS A 158 -14.71 12.35 8.81
N ARG A 159 -14.00 11.29 8.39
CA ARG A 159 -13.61 10.16 9.25
C ARG A 159 -12.15 10.25 9.71
N LEU A 160 -11.37 11.18 9.16
CA LEU A 160 -9.96 11.35 9.45
C LEU A 160 -9.81 11.93 10.86
N PHE A 161 -9.23 11.16 11.78
CA PHE A 161 -8.96 11.60 13.15
C PHE A 161 -7.47 11.59 13.49
N SER A 162 -6.62 11.10 12.58
CA SER A 162 -5.17 11.08 12.76
C SER A 162 -4.47 11.49 11.47
N LEU A 163 -3.66 12.54 11.55
CA LEU A 163 -2.82 13.05 10.47
C LEU A 163 -1.41 13.28 11.00
N ASP A 164 -0.45 12.43 10.59
CA ASP A 164 0.96 12.58 10.99
C ASP A 164 1.78 13.12 9.82
N LEU A 165 2.23 14.37 9.95
CA LEU A 165 3.08 15.08 9.00
C LEU A 165 4.47 15.37 9.59
N SER A 166 4.86 14.68 10.66
CA SER A 166 6.12 14.93 11.35
C SER A 166 7.31 14.73 10.41
N GLY A 167 8.23 15.71 10.39
CA GLY A 167 9.42 15.63 9.53
C GLY A 167 9.19 15.91 8.04
N CYS A 168 8.00 16.33 7.60
CA CYS A 168 7.77 16.82 6.23
C CYS A 168 8.43 18.19 6.00
N ARG A 169 9.72 18.20 5.68
CA ARG A 169 10.53 19.45 5.63
C ARG A 169 10.19 20.38 4.46
N ARG A 170 9.55 19.86 3.41
CA ARG A 170 9.17 20.61 2.20
C ARG A 170 7.73 21.11 2.21
N LEU A 171 6.94 20.72 3.21
CA LEU A 171 5.54 21.09 3.31
C LEU A 171 5.41 22.60 3.55
N ALA A 172 4.89 23.33 2.57
CA ALA A 172 4.85 24.80 2.61
C ALA A 172 3.61 25.35 3.34
N SER A 173 2.47 24.67 3.19
CA SER A 173 1.21 25.06 3.81
C SER A 173 0.26 23.87 3.94
N LEU A 174 -0.78 24.05 4.75
CA LEU A 174 -1.88 23.11 4.88
C LEU A 174 -3.16 23.70 4.28
N PRO A 175 -3.99 22.88 3.61
CA PRO A 175 -5.35 23.27 3.24
C PRO A 175 -6.25 23.29 4.48
N GLU A 176 -7.53 23.62 4.29
CA GLU A 176 -8.56 23.44 5.32
C GLU A 176 -8.62 21.97 5.74
N LEU A 177 -8.60 21.70 7.05
CA LEU A 177 -8.64 20.36 7.60
C LEU A 177 -10.08 19.96 7.97
N PRO A 178 -10.43 18.67 7.90
CA PRO A 178 -11.75 18.19 8.32
C PRO A 178 -11.93 18.41 9.82
N GLY A 179 -13.14 18.78 10.26
CA GLY A 179 -13.44 19.01 11.68
C GLY A 179 -13.39 17.77 12.59
N SER A 180 -13.02 16.61 12.05
CA SER A 180 -12.83 15.36 12.79
C SER A 180 -11.41 15.16 13.34
N LEU A 181 -10.45 15.98 12.90
CA LEU A 181 -9.07 16.06 13.42
C LEU A 181 -8.99 16.99 14.63
#